data_AF-A0A366MCU6-F1
#
_entry.id   AF-A0A366MCU6-F1
#
_cell.length_a   1.000
_cell.length_b   1.000
_cell.length_c   1.000
_cell.angle_alpha   90.00
_cell.angle_beta   90.00
_cell.angle_gamma   90.00
#
_symmetry.space_group_name_H-M   'P 1'
#
loop_
_entity.id
_entity.type
_entity.pdbx_description
1 polymer ?
#
loop_
_entity_poly.entity_id
_entity_poly.type
_entity_poly.pdbx_seq_one_letter_code
_entity_poly.pdbx_strand_id
1 'polypeptide(L)'
;MAKRGLEKYVTYPLIIPTEKSEMILVKIAFPYRHLNYSFTIEVPLSLYEGAKLSGKSARVPAGIQDAWLTGYYKAFALDPSQTKVYQTLLSQFRRIRNERNLNSDEYLELLTAYVQSLPYDAEKLSSIEIAPRFPVETIVDGTGICSDKSLLLAGLLSHEGYAVSLLQFGKENHLTVGLQAPDGYDFAGCGQAVVETTAISYIGHPAGEYADTTSRPKVFPIGHGTKRYDCIREVAKILAALSSLNEKISEDGTLTQEIVRLHEKLLQLKEELTKSRDELPILLENGKTGEYESLRKIHNKNVERLKKMLDSYNRLIAEYQELAGLAEFIQHNRLDRPAVSLKLRSLEE
;
A
#
# COMPACT_ATOMS: atom_id res chain seq x y z
N MET A 1 -34.77 -13.85 8.00
CA MET A 1 -34.84 -15.12 7.22
C MET A 1 -33.44 -15.71 7.16
N ALA A 2 -33.28 -16.98 7.53
CA ALA A 2 -31.99 -17.65 7.59
C ALA A 2 -31.31 -17.65 6.20
N LYS A 3 -29.96 -17.56 6.17
CA LYS A 3 -29.09 -17.50 4.98
C LYS A 3 -29.38 -18.56 3.89
N ARG A 4 -30.12 -19.63 4.18
CA ARG A 4 -30.57 -20.65 3.22
C ARG A 4 -31.90 -20.26 2.60
N GLY A 5 -31.87 -19.73 1.37
CA GLY A 5 -33.07 -19.49 0.56
C GLY A 5 -33.11 -18.15 -0.19
N LEU A 6 -32.21 -17.21 0.10
CA LEU A 6 -32.15 -15.90 -0.57
C LEU A 6 -31.99 -15.99 -2.10
N GLU A 7 -31.22 -16.98 -2.57
CA GLU A 7 -30.99 -17.25 -3.99
C GLU A 7 -32.26 -17.58 -4.78
N LYS A 8 -33.34 -18.01 -4.10
CA LYS A 8 -34.65 -18.28 -4.74
C LYS A 8 -35.45 -17.00 -5.01
N TYR A 9 -35.10 -15.89 -4.37
CA TYR A 9 -35.89 -14.67 -4.37
C TYR A 9 -35.14 -13.47 -4.92
N VAL A 10 -33.80 -13.52 -4.96
CA VAL A 10 -32.95 -12.47 -5.52
C VAL A 10 -32.39 -12.93 -6.86
N THR A 11 -32.58 -12.13 -7.90
CA THR A 11 -31.90 -12.34 -9.19
C THR A 11 -30.61 -11.53 -9.20
N TYR A 12 -29.49 -12.22 -9.36
CA TYR A 12 -28.18 -11.59 -9.44
C TYR A 12 -27.75 -11.33 -10.89
N PRO A 13 -26.85 -10.37 -11.12
CA PRO A 13 -26.17 -10.19 -12.39
C PRO A 13 -25.52 -11.49 -12.87
N LEU A 14 -25.53 -11.72 -14.18
CA LEU A 14 -24.85 -12.83 -14.83
C LEU A 14 -24.39 -12.34 -16.19
N ILE A 15 -23.20 -12.75 -16.61
CA ILE A 15 -22.71 -12.50 -17.95
C ILE A 15 -23.50 -13.34 -18.94
N ILE A 16 -24.02 -12.69 -19.98
CA ILE A 16 -24.58 -13.34 -21.17
C ILE A 16 -23.59 -13.10 -22.32
N PRO A 17 -22.72 -14.07 -22.66
CA PRO A 17 -21.81 -13.93 -23.79
C PRO A 17 -22.55 -13.67 -25.11
N THR A 18 -21.97 -12.86 -25.98
CA THR A 18 -22.51 -12.66 -27.33
C THR A 18 -22.14 -13.84 -28.26
N GLU A 19 -22.63 -13.84 -29.50
CA GLU A 19 -22.36 -14.90 -30.48
C GLU A 19 -21.00 -14.77 -31.18
N LYS A 20 -20.20 -13.76 -30.82
CA LYS A 20 -18.89 -13.50 -31.43
C LYS A 20 -17.88 -14.62 -31.15
N SER A 21 -17.04 -14.91 -32.15
CA SER A 21 -16.06 -16.00 -32.09
C SER A 21 -14.61 -15.51 -32.01
N GLU A 22 -14.39 -14.21 -32.18
CA GLU A 22 -13.07 -13.60 -32.13
C GLU A 22 -12.46 -13.64 -30.73
N MET A 23 -11.13 -13.55 -30.68
CA MET A 23 -10.36 -13.42 -29.45
C MET A 23 -9.69 -12.05 -29.40
N ILE A 24 -9.60 -11.49 -28.19
CA ILE A 24 -8.85 -10.28 -27.87
C ILE A 24 -7.52 -10.70 -27.25
N LEU A 25 -6.42 -10.11 -27.72
CA LEU A 25 -5.11 -10.24 -27.09
C LEU A 25 -4.96 -9.16 -26.02
N VAL A 26 -4.88 -9.58 -24.76
CA VAL A 26 -4.75 -8.68 -23.61
C VAL A 26 -3.32 -8.76 -23.08
N LYS A 27 -2.59 -7.65 -23.16
CA LYS A 27 -1.24 -7.54 -22.60
C LYS A 27 -1.32 -7.19 -21.12
N ILE A 28 -0.75 -8.04 -20.28
CA ILE A 28 -0.59 -7.81 -18.84
C ILE A 28 0.85 -7.36 -18.59
N ALA A 29 1.02 -6.32 -17.78
CA ALA A 29 2.32 -5.86 -17.31
C ALA A 29 2.21 -5.30 -15.89
N PHE A 30 3.13 -5.67 -15.00
CA PHE A 30 3.15 -5.19 -13.62
C PHE A 30 4.52 -5.40 -12.97
N PRO A 31 4.93 -4.52 -12.04
CA PRO A 31 6.08 -4.75 -11.17
C PRO A 31 5.76 -5.79 -10.09
N TYR A 32 6.75 -6.59 -9.73
CA TYR A 32 6.75 -7.35 -8.48
C TYR A 32 8.19 -7.63 -8.07
N ARG A 33 8.54 -7.29 -6.82
CA ARG A 33 9.93 -7.21 -6.36
C ARG A 33 10.75 -6.26 -7.24
N HIS A 34 11.99 -6.63 -7.56
CA HIS A 34 12.91 -5.88 -8.42
C HIS A 34 12.71 -6.12 -9.93
N LEU A 35 11.56 -6.67 -10.35
CA LEU A 35 11.32 -7.10 -11.72
C LEU A 35 9.98 -6.58 -12.26
N ASN A 36 9.94 -6.41 -13.59
CA ASN A 36 8.71 -6.15 -14.33
C ASN A 36 8.32 -7.40 -15.11
N TYR A 37 7.13 -7.93 -14.84
CA TYR A 37 6.57 -9.06 -15.56
C TYR A 37 5.69 -8.55 -16.70
N SER A 38 5.70 -9.25 -17.83
CA SER A 38 4.72 -9.04 -18.89
C SER A 38 4.44 -10.32 -19.65
N PHE A 39 3.18 -10.55 -19.97
CA PHE A 39 2.71 -11.66 -20.79
C PHE A 39 1.38 -11.27 -21.46
N THR A 40 0.97 -12.04 -22.46
CA THR A 40 -0.30 -11.83 -23.17
C THR A 40 -1.21 -13.02 -22.93
N ILE A 41 -2.50 -12.76 -22.74
CA ILE A 41 -3.55 -13.78 -22.72
C ILE A 41 -4.57 -13.53 -23.81
N GLU A 42 -5.25 -14.59 -24.24
CA GLU A 42 -6.38 -14.51 -25.15
C GLU A 42 -7.70 -14.54 -24.37
N VAL A 43 -8.58 -13.58 -24.65
CA VAL A 43 -9.91 -13.47 -24.03
C VAL A 43 -10.98 -13.49 -25.12
N PRO A 44 -12.04 -14.32 -25.04
CA PRO A 44 -13.11 -14.30 -26.02
C PRO A 44 -13.79 -12.93 -26.09
N LEU A 45 -13.90 -12.36 -27.30
CA LEU A 45 -14.58 -11.08 -27.52
C LEU A 45 -16.05 -11.16 -27.10
N SER A 46 -16.68 -12.32 -27.32
CA SER A 46 -18.06 -12.58 -26.89
C SER A 46 -18.27 -12.46 -25.40
N LEU A 47 -17.29 -12.90 -24.60
CA LEU A 47 -17.35 -12.80 -23.15
C LEU A 47 -17.18 -11.35 -22.70
N TYR A 48 -16.21 -10.63 -23.26
CA TYR A 48 -15.96 -9.22 -22.91
C TYR A 48 -17.15 -8.33 -23.26
N GLU A 49 -17.66 -8.40 -24.49
CA GLU A 49 -18.82 -7.61 -24.89
C GLU A 49 -20.08 -8.03 -24.15
N GLY A 50 -20.28 -9.34 -23.97
CA GLY A 50 -21.38 -9.88 -23.19
C GLY A 50 -21.38 -9.34 -21.76
N ALA A 51 -20.20 -9.28 -21.13
CA ALA A 51 -20.04 -8.70 -19.80
C ALA A 51 -20.45 -7.22 -19.78
N LYS A 52 -20.01 -6.41 -20.75
CA LYS A 52 -20.37 -4.97 -20.83
C LYS A 52 -21.88 -4.76 -21.01
N LEU A 53 -22.53 -5.59 -21.84
CA LEU A 53 -23.96 -5.48 -22.13
C LEU A 53 -24.85 -6.07 -21.03
N SER A 54 -24.29 -6.93 -20.16
CA SER A 54 -25.05 -7.59 -19.09
C SER A 54 -25.44 -6.60 -17.99
N GLY A 55 -26.67 -6.72 -17.51
CA GLY A 55 -27.18 -5.87 -16.43
C GLY A 55 -26.38 -6.02 -15.13
N LYS A 56 -25.99 -4.90 -14.52
CA LYS A 56 -25.10 -4.87 -13.33
C LYS A 56 -25.85 -4.82 -11.99
N SER A 57 -27.17 -4.77 -12.01
CA SER A 57 -28.01 -4.59 -10.82
C SER A 57 -28.68 -5.90 -10.39
N ALA A 58 -28.73 -6.15 -9.09
CA ALA A 58 -29.55 -7.23 -8.54
C ALA A 58 -31.03 -6.80 -8.46
N ARG A 59 -31.95 -7.75 -8.67
CA ARG A 59 -33.37 -7.57 -8.36
C ARG A 59 -33.64 -8.16 -6.98
N VAL A 60 -33.90 -7.28 -6.02
CA VAL A 60 -34.06 -7.63 -4.60
C VAL A 60 -35.50 -7.32 -4.16
N PRO A 61 -36.27 -8.32 -3.69
CA PRO A 61 -37.59 -8.09 -3.11
C PRO A 61 -37.58 -7.13 -1.91
N ALA A 62 -38.68 -6.40 -1.74
CA ALA A 62 -38.85 -5.50 -0.60
C ALA A 62 -38.70 -6.24 0.74
N GLY A 63 -38.03 -5.61 1.70
CA GLY A 63 -37.81 -6.17 3.04
C GLY A 63 -36.52 -7.00 3.20
N ILE A 64 -35.77 -7.25 2.12
CA ILE A 64 -34.44 -7.89 2.21
C ILE A 64 -33.36 -6.81 2.35
N GLN A 65 -32.77 -6.73 3.53
CA GLN A 65 -31.61 -5.87 3.82
C GLN A 65 -30.31 -6.48 3.24
N ASP A 66 -29.15 -6.15 3.79
CA ASP A 66 -27.80 -6.46 3.25
C ASP A 66 -27.46 -7.93 2.96
N ALA A 67 -28.28 -8.89 3.38
CA ALA A 67 -28.01 -10.32 3.20
C ALA A 67 -27.83 -10.74 1.72
N TRP A 68 -28.38 -9.97 0.77
CA TRP A 68 -28.22 -10.23 -0.66
C TRP A 68 -26.84 -9.84 -1.21
N LEU A 69 -26.10 -8.93 -0.55
CA LEU A 69 -24.84 -8.36 -1.05
C LEU A 69 -23.74 -9.40 -1.22
N THR A 70 -23.70 -10.43 -0.36
CA THR A 70 -22.73 -11.52 -0.54
C THR A 70 -22.95 -12.26 -1.86
N GLY A 71 -24.21 -12.54 -2.21
CA GLY A 71 -24.56 -13.18 -3.48
C GLY A 71 -24.27 -12.26 -4.66
N TYR A 72 -24.52 -10.95 -4.51
CA TYR A 72 -24.22 -9.95 -5.53
C TYR A 72 -22.73 -9.93 -5.88
N TYR A 73 -21.85 -9.79 -4.88
CA TYR A 73 -20.42 -9.77 -5.14
C TYR A 73 -19.89 -11.10 -5.69
N LYS A 74 -20.43 -12.24 -5.22
CA LYS A 74 -20.08 -13.56 -5.77
C LYS A 74 -20.49 -13.68 -7.24
N ALA A 75 -21.64 -13.13 -7.62
CA ALA A 75 -22.10 -13.17 -9.01
C ALA A 75 -21.14 -12.42 -9.95
N PHE A 76 -20.50 -11.34 -9.49
CA PHE A 76 -19.43 -10.68 -10.24
C PHE A 76 -18.10 -11.43 -10.18
N ALA A 77 -17.59 -11.72 -8.98
CA ALA A 77 -16.24 -12.26 -8.80
C ALA A 77 -16.10 -13.70 -9.30
N LEU A 78 -17.20 -14.46 -9.32
CA LEU A 78 -17.22 -15.90 -9.59
C LEU A 78 -18.22 -16.27 -10.69
N ASP A 79 -18.55 -15.34 -11.60
CA ASP A 79 -19.39 -15.65 -12.77
C ASP A 79 -18.82 -16.88 -13.51
N PRO A 80 -19.63 -17.93 -13.77
CA PRO A 80 -19.13 -19.14 -14.42
C PRO A 80 -18.50 -18.87 -15.80
N SER A 81 -19.00 -17.89 -16.54
CA SER A 81 -18.60 -17.58 -17.91
C SER A 81 -17.16 -17.10 -18.02
N GLN A 82 -16.62 -16.48 -16.96
CA GLN A 82 -15.22 -16.01 -16.91
C GLN A 82 -14.24 -17.01 -16.27
N THR A 83 -14.71 -18.21 -15.86
CA THR A 83 -13.84 -19.25 -15.26
C THR A 83 -12.62 -19.57 -16.14
N LYS A 84 -12.82 -19.66 -17.46
CA LYS A 84 -11.74 -19.98 -18.40
C LYS A 84 -10.71 -18.84 -18.51
N VAL A 85 -11.15 -17.59 -18.42
CA VAL A 85 -10.25 -16.41 -18.37
C VAL A 85 -9.41 -16.46 -17.10
N TYR A 86 -10.01 -16.76 -15.95
CA TYR A 86 -9.26 -16.97 -14.70
C TYR A 86 -8.23 -18.08 -14.82
N GLN A 87 -8.59 -19.22 -15.39
CA GLN A 87 -7.66 -20.34 -15.59
C GLN A 87 -6.47 -19.93 -16.47
N THR A 88 -6.71 -19.26 -17.60
CA THR A 88 -5.64 -18.77 -18.49
C THR A 88 -4.74 -17.77 -17.77
N LEU A 89 -5.30 -16.77 -17.10
CA LEU A 89 -4.54 -15.76 -16.38
C LEU A 89 -3.72 -16.38 -15.23
N LEU A 90 -4.35 -17.19 -14.39
CA LEU A 90 -3.69 -17.84 -13.26
C LEU A 90 -2.62 -18.85 -13.71
N SER A 91 -2.74 -19.46 -14.89
CA SER A 91 -1.67 -20.32 -15.43
C SER A 91 -0.35 -19.56 -15.62
N GLN A 92 -0.41 -18.30 -16.08
CA GLN A 92 0.78 -17.44 -16.22
C GLN A 92 1.35 -17.05 -14.86
N PHE A 93 0.49 -16.71 -13.91
CA PHE A 93 0.92 -16.42 -12.53
C PHE A 93 1.55 -17.64 -11.84
N ARG A 94 0.98 -18.84 -12.00
CA ARG A 94 1.56 -20.09 -11.46
C ARG A 94 2.91 -20.40 -12.11
N ARG A 95 3.09 -20.09 -13.39
CA ARG A 95 4.39 -20.19 -14.05
C ARG A 95 5.42 -19.27 -13.38
N ILE A 96 5.09 -17.99 -13.18
CA ILE A 96 5.97 -17.04 -12.47
C ILE A 96 6.28 -17.55 -11.05
N ARG A 97 5.24 -18.01 -10.32
CA ARG A 97 5.39 -18.60 -9.00
C ARG A 97 6.42 -19.73 -8.97
N ASN A 98 6.33 -20.66 -9.91
CA ASN A 98 7.22 -21.83 -9.98
C ASN A 98 8.65 -21.42 -10.39
N GLU A 99 8.80 -20.57 -11.40
CA GLU A 99 10.11 -20.07 -11.86
C GLU A 99 10.85 -19.30 -10.76
N ARG A 100 10.11 -18.61 -9.89
CA ARG A 100 10.65 -17.79 -8.80
C ARG A 100 10.64 -18.49 -7.44
N ASN A 101 10.19 -19.74 -7.38
CA ASN A 101 10.03 -20.52 -6.15
C ASN A 101 9.24 -19.77 -5.05
N LEU A 102 8.17 -19.08 -5.44
CA LEU A 102 7.35 -18.31 -4.49
C LEU A 102 6.52 -19.24 -3.61
N ASN A 103 6.56 -18.99 -2.31
CA ASN A 103 5.68 -19.64 -1.34
C ASN A 103 4.23 -19.13 -1.46
N SER A 104 3.33 -19.64 -0.61
CA SER A 104 1.90 -19.28 -0.66
C SER A 104 1.64 -17.78 -0.44
N ASP A 105 2.35 -17.14 0.47
CA ASP A 105 2.15 -15.72 0.78
C ASP A 105 2.74 -14.83 -0.31
N GLU A 106 3.94 -15.16 -0.78
CA GLU A 106 4.59 -14.46 -1.89
C GLU A 106 3.79 -14.57 -3.18
N TYR A 107 3.13 -15.71 -3.42
CA TYR A 107 2.24 -15.88 -4.56
C TYR A 107 0.97 -15.03 -4.46
N LEU A 108 0.40 -14.92 -3.26
CA LEU A 108 -0.71 -14.02 -3.00
C LEU A 108 -0.29 -12.57 -3.24
N GLU A 109 0.89 -12.16 -2.74
CA GLU A 109 1.46 -10.83 -2.95
C GLU A 109 1.71 -10.53 -4.43
N LEU A 110 2.13 -11.52 -5.23
CA LEU A 110 2.28 -11.38 -6.68
C LEU A 110 0.93 -11.05 -7.37
N LEU A 111 -0.15 -11.73 -6.98
CA LEU A 111 -1.49 -11.48 -7.51
C LEU A 111 -2.01 -10.10 -7.07
N THR A 112 -1.79 -9.74 -5.81
CA THR A 112 -2.11 -8.41 -5.28
C THR A 112 -1.35 -7.31 -6.02
N ALA A 113 -0.05 -7.50 -6.26
CA ALA A 113 0.79 -6.53 -6.96
C ALA A 113 0.29 -6.26 -8.38
N TYR A 114 -0.13 -7.30 -9.12
CA TYR A 114 -0.77 -7.12 -10.42
C TYR A 114 -2.00 -6.22 -10.34
N VAL A 115 -2.92 -6.50 -9.43
CA VAL A 115 -4.16 -5.71 -9.33
C VAL A 115 -3.89 -4.27 -8.85
N GLN A 116 -3.02 -4.09 -7.86
CA GLN A 116 -2.60 -2.77 -7.39
C GLN A 116 -1.92 -1.94 -8.48
N SER A 117 -1.25 -2.60 -9.44
CA SER A 117 -0.53 -1.94 -10.54
C SER A 117 -1.42 -1.52 -11.70
N LEU A 118 -2.66 -2.00 -11.77
CA LEU A 118 -3.61 -1.48 -12.75
C LEU A 118 -3.84 0.03 -12.47
N PRO A 119 -3.93 0.90 -13.49
CA PRO A 119 -4.36 2.28 -13.30
C PRO A 119 -5.72 2.41 -12.59
N TYR A 120 -5.91 3.53 -11.92
CA TYR A 120 -7.20 3.89 -11.33
C TYR A 120 -8.07 4.64 -12.36
N ASP A 121 -9.32 4.21 -12.52
CA ASP A 121 -10.24 4.75 -13.53
C ASP A 121 -11.02 5.98 -13.00
N ALA A 122 -10.35 7.14 -13.00
CA ALA A 122 -10.96 8.40 -12.54
C ALA A 122 -12.12 8.88 -13.45
N GLU A 123 -12.08 8.53 -14.73
CA GLU A 123 -13.15 8.85 -15.68
C GLU A 123 -14.43 8.07 -15.33
N LYS A 124 -14.32 6.77 -15.05
CA LYS A 124 -15.46 5.97 -14.57
C LYS A 124 -15.99 6.51 -13.25
N LEU A 125 -15.13 6.88 -12.31
CA LEU A 125 -15.56 7.40 -11.00
C LEU A 125 -16.42 8.67 -11.13
N SER A 126 -16.13 9.50 -12.14
CA SER A 126 -16.88 10.73 -12.43
C SER A 126 -18.08 10.52 -13.37
N SER A 127 -18.33 9.29 -13.80
CA SER A 127 -19.45 8.93 -14.67
C SER A 127 -20.76 8.71 -13.90
N ILE A 128 -21.89 8.73 -14.62
CA ILE A 128 -23.23 8.49 -14.07
C ILE A 128 -23.42 7.00 -13.70
N GLU A 129 -22.69 6.08 -14.36
CA GLU A 129 -22.80 4.63 -14.16
C GLU A 129 -21.57 4.06 -13.44
N ILE A 130 -21.56 4.15 -12.10
CA ILE A 130 -20.46 3.67 -11.24
C ILE A 130 -20.65 2.18 -10.87
N ALA A 131 -21.43 1.44 -11.66
CA ALA A 131 -21.67 0.02 -11.39
C ALA A 131 -20.36 -0.79 -11.49
N PRO A 132 -20.20 -1.85 -10.67
CA PRO A 132 -19.02 -2.69 -10.74
C PRO A 132 -18.92 -3.38 -12.11
N ARG A 133 -17.69 -3.47 -12.63
CA ARG A 133 -17.33 -4.30 -13.78
C ARG A 133 -17.26 -5.76 -13.35
N PHE A 134 -17.58 -6.67 -14.27
CA PHE A 134 -17.12 -8.05 -14.16
C PHE A 134 -15.59 -8.08 -14.31
N PRO A 135 -14.89 -8.97 -13.59
CA PRO A 135 -13.44 -9.11 -13.68
C PRO A 135 -12.87 -9.20 -15.10
N VAL A 136 -13.57 -9.84 -16.05
CA VAL A 136 -13.13 -9.88 -17.46
C VAL A 136 -13.05 -8.49 -18.10
N GLU A 137 -13.95 -7.57 -17.76
CA GLU A 137 -13.88 -6.18 -18.25
C GLU A 137 -12.65 -5.48 -17.67
N THR A 138 -12.40 -5.61 -16.36
CA THR A 138 -11.22 -5.01 -15.70
C THR A 138 -9.91 -5.55 -16.27
N ILE A 139 -9.86 -6.84 -16.61
CA ILE A 139 -8.69 -7.48 -17.24
C ILE A 139 -8.45 -6.90 -18.64
N VAL A 140 -9.49 -6.83 -19.48
CA VAL A 140 -9.39 -6.37 -20.88
C VAL A 140 -9.15 -4.87 -20.96
N ASP A 141 -9.89 -4.07 -20.19
CA ASP A 141 -9.76 -2.60 -20.15
C ASP A 141 -8.43 -2.18 -19.50
N GLY A 142 -7.83 -3.04 -18.67
CA GLY A 142 -6.56 -2.77 -17.99
C GLY A 142 -6.66 -1.66 -16.94
N THR A 143 -7.85 -1.31 -16.46
CA THR A 143 -8.10 -0.23 -15.49
C THR A 143 -9.38 -0.49 -14.70
N GLY A 144 -9.54 0.17 -13.55
CA GLY A 144 -10.76 0.09 -12.76
C GLY A 144 -10.76 0.98 -11.53
N ILE A 145 -11.93 1.17 -10.94
CA ILE A 145 -12.10 1.81 -9.62
C ILE A 145 -11.97 0.78 -8.49
N CYS A 146 -12.12 1.21 -7.23
CA CYS A 146 -11.96 0.35 -6.04
C CYS A 146 -12.77 -0.95 -6.11
N SER A 147 -14.03 -0.89 -6.56
CA SER A 147 -14.91 -2.07 -6.66
C SER A 147 -14.45 -3.07 -7.74
N ASP A 148 -14.10 -2.58 -8.92
CA ASP A 148 -13.64 -3.39 -10.06
C ASP A 148 -12.37 -4.18 -9.70
N LYS A 149 -11.38 -3.47 -9.16
CA LYS A 149 -10.09 -4.04 -8.76
C LYS A 149 -10.26 -5.05 -7.63
N SER A 150 -11.09 -4.73 -6.64
CA SER A 150 -11.36 -5.63 -5.52
C SER A 150 -12.07 -6.91 -5.94
N LEU A 151 -13.03 -6.82 -6.85
CA LEU A 151 -13.71 -8.00 -7.41
C LEU A 151 -12.75 -8.88 -8.20
N LEU A 152 -11.88 -8.28 -9.01
CA LEU A 152 -10.84 -9.01 -9.74
C LEU A 152 -9.91 -9.76 -8.77
N LEU A 153 -9.33 -9.06 -7.78
CA LEU A 153 -8.41 -9.67 -6.83
C LEU A 153 -9.11 -10.76 -6.00
N ALA A 154 -10.32 -10.52 -5.50
CA ALA A 154 -11.07 -11.50 -4.74
C ALA A 154 -11.37 -12.77 -5.56
N GLY A 155 -11.71 -12.62 -6.84
CA GLY A 155 -11.91 -13.76 -7.74
C GLY A 155 -10.61 -14.55 -7.99
N LEU A 156 -9.49 -13.86 -8.25
CA LEU A 156 -8.17 -14.49 -8.41
C LEU A 156 -7.78 -15.32 -7.16
N LEU A 157 -7.86 -14.71 -5.99
CA LEU A 157 -7.50 -15.35 -4.73
C LEU A 157 -8.44 -16.51 -4.37
N SER A 158 -9.74 -16.35 -4.63
CA SER A 158 -10.73 -17.42 -4.45
C SER A 158 -10.42 -18.62 -5.34
N HIS A 159 -10.10 -18.41 -6.62
CA HIS A 159 -9.72 -19.50 -7.55
C HIS A 159 -8.41 -20.21 -7.18
N GLU A 160 -7.50 -19.53 -6.48
CA GLU A 160 -6.28 -20.12 -5.93
C GLU A 160 -6.47 -20.75 -4.53
N GLY A 161 -7.68 -20.71 -3.99
CA GLY A 161 -8.06 -21.37 -2.74
C GLY A 161 -7.73 -20.60 -1.47
N TYR A 162 -7.50 -19.29 -1.56
CA TYR A 162 -7.35 -18.43 -0.39
C TYR A 162 -8.70 -18.08 0.25
N ALA A 163 -8.70 -18.00 1.57
CA ALA A 163 -9.84 -17.54 2.35
C ALA A 163 -9.94 -16.01 2.25
N VAL A 164 -10.65 -15.54 1.22
CA VAL A 164 -10.75 -14.13 0.84
C VAL A 164 -12.17 -13.58 1.05
N SER A 165 -12.25 -12.32 1.44
CA SER A 165 -13.51 -11.57 1.57
C SER A 165 -13.41 -10.23 0.85
N LEU A 166 -14.56 -9.61 0.57
CA LEU A 166 -14.63 -8.18 0.30
C LEU A 166 -14.96 -7.43 1.59
N LEU A 167 -14.37 -6.25 1.73
CA LEU A 167 -14.60 -5.32 2.83
C LEU A 167 -15.27 -4.07 2.26
N GLN A 168 -16.51 -3.82 2.67
CA GLN A 168 -17.25 -2.64 2.24
C GLN A 168 -17.30 -1.60 3.35
N PHE A 169 -16.79 -0.42 3.03
CA PHE A 169 -16.80 0.78 3.86
C PHE A 169 -17.92 1.69 3.36
N GLY A 170 -19.09 1.56 3.98
CA GLY A 170 -20.30 2.22 3.50
C GLY A 170 -20.28 3.74 3.62
N LYS A 171 -19.57 4.31 4.61
CA LYS A 171 -19.49 5.76 4.80
C LYS A 171 -18.53 6.39 3.78
N GLU A 172 -17.41 5.73 3.54
CA GLU A 172 -16.33 6.18 2.67
C GLU A 172 -16.56 5.78 1.20
N ASN A 173 -17.67 5.09 0.91
CA ASN A 173 -17.99 4.54 -0.41
C ASN A 173 -16.82 3.74 -1.02
N HIS A 174 -16.16 2.93 -0.19
CA HIS A 174 -14.96 2.18 -0.58
C HIS A 174 -15.20 0.67 -0.50
N LEU A 175 -14.61 -0.05 -1.45
CA LEU A 175 -14.59 -1.51 -1.48
C LEU A 175 -13.14 -1.96 -1.63
N THR A 176 -12.72 -2.89 -0.77
CA THR A 176 -11.39 -3.45 -0.78
C THR A 176 -11.42 -4.94 -0.47
N VAL A 177 -10.27 -5.61 -0.47
CA VAL A 177 -10.17 -7.05 -0.18
C VAL A 177 -9.78 -7.27 1.27
N GLY A 178 -10.28 -8.37 1.86
CA GLY A 178 -9.98 -8.80 3.21
C GLY A 178 -9.42 -10.21 3.24
N LEU A 179 -8.44 -10.44 4.10
CA LEU A 179 -7.88 -11.75 4.38
C LEU A 179 -8.00 -12.06 5.87
N GLN A 180 -8.31 -13.29 6.24
CA GLN A 180 -8.42 -13.67 7.65
C GLN A 180 -7.12 -13.34 8.40
N ALA A 181 -7.23 -12.56 9.47
CA ALA A 181 -6.11 -12.18 10.32
C ALA A 181 -6.33 -12.66 11.76
N PRO A 182 -5.26 -13.00 12.49
CA PRO A 182 -5.35 -13.26 13.92
C PRO A 182 -5.66 -11.97 14.69
N ASP A 183 -6.21 -12.13 15.90
CA ASP A 183 -6.52 -11.02 16.81
C ASP A 183 -5.30 -10.10 17.01
N GLY A 184 -5.53 -8.79 16.93
CA GLY A 184 -4.49 -7.77 17.05
C GLY A 184 -3.77 -7.43 15.74
N TYR A 185 -4.10 -8.12 14.64
CA TYR A 185 -3.57 -7.84 13.29
C TYR A 185 -4.67 -7.61 12.25
N ASP A 186 -5.92 -7.58 12.69
CA ASP A 186 -7.07 -7.28 11.87
C ASP A 186 -7.40 -5.79 11.88
N PHE A 187 -8.13 -5.35 10.85
CA PHE A 187 -8.57 -3.97 10.74
C PHE A 187 -9.84 -3.75 11.57
N ALA A 188 -9.80 -2.81 12.52
CA ALA A 188 -10.97 -2.35 13.29
C ALA A 188 -11.81 -3.48 13.92
N GLY A 189 -11.19 -4.58 14.36
CA GLY A 189 -11.91 -5.70 15.00
C GLY A 189 -12.81 -6.49 14.06
N CYS A 190 -12.65 -6.38 12.73
CA CYS A 190 -13.45 -7.13 11.75
C CYS A 190 -12.96 -8.55 11.47
N GLY A 191 -11.84 -8.97 12.07
CA GLY A 191 -11.23 -10.29 11.88
C GLY A 191 -10.57 -10.46 10.51
N GLN A 192 -10.36 -9.37 9.76
CA GLN A 192 -9.71 -9.37 8.45
C GLN A 192 -8.59 -8.31 8.41
N ALA A 193 -7.43 -8.66 7.87
CA ALA A 193 -6.46 -7.68 7.38
C ALA A 193 -6.96 -7.11 6.05
N VAL A 194 -6.75 -5.80 5.86
CA VAL A 194 -7.12 -5.10 4.62
C VAL A 194 -6.05 -5.34 3.56
N VAL A 195 -6.48 -5.53 2.31
CA VAL A 195 -5.63 -5.54 1.13
C VAL A 195 -6.09 -4.41 0.21
N GLU A 196 -5.47 -3.24 0.34
CA GLU A 196 -5.77 -2.10 -0.52
C GLU A 196 -5.46 -2.44 -1.99
N THR A 197 -6.39 -2.13 -2.90
CA THR A 197 -6.30 -2.50 -4.32
C THR A 197 -6.09 -1.31 -5.25
N THR A 198 -6.23 -0.09 -4.74
CA THR A 198 -6.15 1.17 -5.51
C THR A 198 -4.79 1.84 -5.44
N ALA A 199 -3.90 1.36 -4.57
CA ALA A 199 -2.53 1.85 -4.43
C ALA A 199 -1.58 0.69 -4.14
N ILE A 200 -0.30 0.87 -4.51
CA ILE A 200 0.77 -0.05 -4.12
C ILE A 200 1.00 0.08 -2.61
N SER A 201 0.69 -0.97 -1.86
CA SER A 201 0.86 -1.02 -0.41
C SER A 201 1.07 -2.45 0.08
N TYR A 202 1.63 -2.57 1.29
CA TYR A 202 1.70 -3.87 1.96
C TYR A 202 0.30 -4.36 2.35
N ILE A 203 0.12 -5.68 2.36
CA ILE A 203 -1.10 -6.31 2.90
C ILE A 203 -1.19 -6.03 4.40
N GLY A 204 -2.31 -5.46 4.85
CA GLY A 204 -2.49 -4.98 6.22
C GLY A 204 -2.20 -3.49 6.39
N HIS A 205 -1.76 -2.78 5.34
CA HIS A 205 -1.62 -1.33 5.35
C HIS A 205 -2.87 -0.66 4.74
N PRO A 206 -3.80 -0.16 5.56
CA PRO A 206 -4.95 0.60 5.06
C PRO A 206 -4.48 1.92 4.43
N ALA A 207 -5.22 2.43 3.45
CA ALA A 207 -4.90 3.71 2.81
C ALA A 207 -6.18 4.46 2.38
N GLY A 208 -6.10 5.77 2.23
CA GLY A 208 -7.26 6.60 1.92
C GLY A 208 -8.16 6.86 3.14
N GLU A 209 -9.32 7.48 2.92
CA GLU A 209 -10.16 8.02 4.00
C GLU A 209 -10.60 6.99 5.05
N TYR A 210 -10.80 5.73 4.65
CA TYR A 210 -11.22 4.69 5.61
C TYR A 210 -10.12 4.27 6.59
N ALA A 211 -8.85 4.61 6.31
CA ALA A 211 -7.75 4.31 7.21
C ALA A 211 -7.85 5.09 8.53
N ASP A 212 -8.41 6.31 8.47
CA ASP A 212 -8.42 7.25 9.59
C ASP A 212 -9.71 7.19 10.42
N THR A 213 -10.79 6.61 9.88
CA THR A 213 -12.13 6.74 10.46
C THR A 213 -12.50 5.65 11.46
N THR A 214 -11.67 4.60 11.61
CA THR A 214 -11.98 3.36 12.36
C THR A 214 -13.32 2.69 11.97
N SER A 215 -13.90 3.08 10.83
CA SER A 215 -15.18 2.57 10.35
C SER A 215 -15.07 1.05 10.15
N ARG A 216 -15.81 0.29 10.94
CA ARG A 216 -15.80 -1.18 10.80
C ARG A 216 -16.46 -1.59 9.48
N PRO A 217 -15.75 -2.30 8.58
CA PRO A 217 -16.32 -2.69 7.30
C PRO A 217 -17.34 -3.81 7.46
N LYS A 218 -18.27 -3.92 6.50
CA LYS A 218 -19.05 -5.15 6.30
C LYS A 218 -18.18 -6.16 5.57
N VAL A 219 -18.14 -7.39 6.08
CA VAL A 219 -17.30 -8.48 5.54
C VAL A 219 -18.16 -9.43 4.70
N PHE A 220 -17.76 -9.65 3.45
CA PHE A 220 -18.46 -10.52 2.50
C PHE A 220 -17.52 -11.61 1.98
N PRO A 221 -17.55 -12.83 2.54
CA PRO A 221 -16.70 -13.93 2.08
C PRO A 221 -16.94 -14.32 0.63
N ILE A 222 -15.86 -14.48 -0.14
CA ILE A 222 -15.88 -14.87 -1.54
C ILE A 222 -15.31 -16.30 -1.67
N GLY A 223 -16.05 -17.15 -2.39
CA GLY A 223 -15.68 -18.55 -2.58
C GLY A 223 -15.68 -19.39 -1.30
N HIS A 224 -14.84 -20.44 -1.32
CA HIS A 224 -14.71 -21.46 -0.27
C HIS A 224 -13.24 -21.80 0.04
N GLY A 225 -12.32 -20.89 -0.29
CA GLY A 225 -10.90 -21.09 -0.03
C GLY A 225 -10.58 -21.17 1.47
N THR A 226 -9.44 -21.79 1.78
CA THR A 226 -8.99 -22.06 3.16
C THR A 226 -7.54 -21.64 3.42
N LYS A 227 -6.75 -21.37 2.37
CA LYS A 227 -5.38 -20.88 2.52
C LYS A 227 -5.39 -19.49 3.16
N ARG A 228 -4.47 -19.27 4.08
CA ARG A 228 -4.32 -18.01 4.82
C ARG A 228 -3.13 -17.22 4.30
N TYR A 229 -3.06 -15.97 4.74
CA TYR A 229 -1.87 -15.14 4.62
C TYR A 229 -1.17 -15.10 5.98
N ASP A 230 -0.08 -15.84 6.11
CA ASP A 230 0.57 -16.08 7.41
C ASP A 230 1.58 -14.97 7.79
N CYS A 231 2.09 -14.24 6.80
CA CYS A 231 3.08 -13.16 6.97
C CYS A 231 2.52 -11.85 7.53
N ILE A 232 1.23 -11.76 7.91
CA ILE A 232 0.64 -10.51 8.42
C ILE A 232 1.37 -9.96 9.66
N ARG A 233 1.90 -10.84 10.51
CA ARG A 233 2.68 -10.43 11.69
C ARG A 233 4.01 -9.80 11.31
N GLU A 234 4.63 -10.31 10.25
CA GLU A 234 5.87 -9.79 9.69
C GLU A 234 5.63 -8.42 9.05
N VAL A 235 4.56 -8.29 8.26
CA VAL A 235 4.17 -7.00 7.70
C VAL A 235 3.89 -5.97 8.78
N ALA A 236 3.18 -6.34 9.85
CA ALA A 236 2.93 -5.43 10.97
C ALA A 236 4.23 -4.91 11.61
N LYS A 237 5.29 -5.74 11.70
CA LYS A 237 6.61 -5.27 12.15
C LYS A 237 7.24 -4.29 11.18
N ILE A 238 7.16 -4.54 9.88
CA ILE A 238 7.65 -3.62 8.83
C ILE A 238 6.95 -2.26 8.96
N LEU A 239 5.62 -2.28 9.08
CA LEU A 239 4.82 -1.06 9.19
C LEU A 239 5.08 -0.30 10.50
N ALA A 240 5.26 -1.01 11.61
CA ALA A 240 5.64 -0.40 12.89
C ALA A 240 7.03 0.23 12.82
N ALA A 241 8.00 -0.43 12.20
CA ALA A 241 9.33 0.11 11.97
C ALA A 241 9.27 1.38 11.11
N LEU A 242 8.52 1.34 10.00
CA LEU A 242 8.32 2.51 9.14
C LEU A 242 7.67 3.69 9.88
N SER A 243 6.64 3.41 10.69
CA SER A 243 5.99 4.44 11.52
C SER A 243 6.96 5.07 12.50
N SER A 244 7.76 4.26 13.20
CA SER A 244 8.75 4.76 14.16
C SER A 244 9.85 5.57 13.49
N LEU A 245 10.32 5.15 12.31
CA LEU A 245 11.30 5.90 11.53
C LEU A 245 10.74 7.26 11.12
N ASN A 246 9.53 7.27 10.53
CA ASN A 246 8.86 8.49 10.09
C ASN A 246 8.61 9.46 11.25
N GLU A 247 8.23 8.98 12.43
CA GLU A 247 8.05 9.82 13.62
C GLU A 247 9.36 10.51 14.01
N LYS A 248 10.48 9.77 14.04
CA LYS A 248 11.80 10.31 14.41
C LYS A 248 12.31 11.36 13.43
N ILE A 249 12.11 11.15 12.12
CA ILE A 249 12.60 12.04 11.06
C ILE A 249 11.60 13.11 10.63
N SER A 250 10.39 13.12 11.21
CA SER A 250 9.39 14.16 10.94
C SER A 250 9.87 15.54 11.40
N GLU A 251 9.22 16.61 10.92
CA GLU A 251 9.56 17.99 11.30
C GLU A 251 9.45 18.21 12.82
N ASP A 252 8.44 17.61 13.44
CA ASP A 252 8.24 17.62 14.89
C ASP A 252 9.00 16.50 15.63
N GLY A 253 9.73 15.66 14.89
CA GLY A 253 10.49 14.55 15.41
C GLY A 253 11.67 15.01 16.27
N THR A 254 11.96 14.24 17.33
CA THR A 254 13.03 14.56 18.28
C THR A 254 14.39 14.78 17.62
N LEU A 255 14.75 13.93 16.65
CA LEU A 255 16.02 14.05 15.93
C LEU A 255 16.09 15.33 15.08
N THR A 256 15.02 15.64 14.34
CA THR A 256 14.93 16.86 13.52
C THR A 256 15.00 18.12 14.41
N GLN A 257 14.28 18.14 15.52
CA GLN A 257 14.32 19.25 16.48
C GLN A 257 15.70 19.43 17.11
N GLU A 258 16.41 18.34 17.42
CA GLU A 258 17.80 18.41 17.92
C GLU A 258 18.76 18.98 16.87
N ILE A 259 18.64 18.57 15.61
CA ILE A 259 19.42 19.10 14.48
C ILE A 259 19.17 20.60 14.33
N VAL A 260 17.90 21.03 14.29
CA VAL A 260 17.51 22.44 14.16
C VAL A 260 18.06 23.26 15.32
N ARG A 261 17.86 22.80 16.56
CA ARG A 261 18.35 23.49 17.76
C ARG A 261 19.88 23.60 17.77
N LEU A 262 20.59 22.56 17.33
CA LEU A 262 22.05 22.59 17.27
C LEU A 262 22.54 23.51 16.14
N HIS A 263 21.83 23.53 15.01
CA HIS A 263 22.09 24.45 13.91
C HIS A 263 21.94 25.92 14.32
N GLU A 264 20.88 26.28 15.05
CA GLU A 264 20.68 27.64 15.58
C GLU A 264 21.83 28.06 16.51
N LYS A 265 22.25 27.16 17.41
CA LYS A 265 23.41 27.43 18.30
C LYS A 265 24.71 27.59 17.51
N LEU A 266 24.90 26.83 16.42
CA LEU A 266 26.06 26.96 15.53
C LEU A 266 26.06 28.33 14.84
N LEU A 267 24.90 28.83 14.40
CA LEU A 267 24.77 30.17 13.80
C LEU A 267 25.13 31.27 14.81
N GLN A 268 24.59 31.20 16.04
CA GLN A 268 24.93 32.15 17.11
C GLN A 268 26.43 32.15 17.42
N LEU A 269 27.04 30.96 17.56
CA LEU A 269 28.47 30.85 17.84
C LEU A 269 29.33 31.36 16.68
N LYS A 270 28.88 31.18 15.43
CA LYS A 270 29.54 31.72 14.25
C LYS A 270 29.52 33.26 14.26
N GLU A 271 28.43 33.88 14.69
CA GLU A 271 28.35 35.34 14.84
C GLU A 271 29.30 35.86 15.93
N GLU A 272 29.36 35.19 17.09
CA GLU A 272 30.30 35.54 18.17
C GLU A 272 31.77 35.43 17.71
N LEU A 273 32.10 34.36 16.98
CA LEU A 273 33.43 34.17 16.42
C LEU A 273 33.77 35.23 15.37
N THR A 274 32.80 35.62 14.55
CA THR A 274 32.99 36.68 13.55
C THR A 274 33.27 38.03 14.23
N LYS A 275 32.45 38.41 15.22
CA LYS A 275 32.63 39.65 15.99
C LYS A 275 34.00 39.69 16.67
N SER A 276 34.35 38.63 17.40
CA SER A 276 35.64 38.57 18.10
C SER A 276 36.83 38.52 17.14
N ARG A 277 36.73 37.85 15.98
CA ARG A 277 37.75 37.88 14.94
C ARG A 277 38.00 39.30 14.42
N ASP A 278 36.94 40.06 14.19
CA ASP A 278 37.02 41.40 13.61
C ASP A 278 37.50 42.46 14.64
N GLU A 279 37.22 42.24 15.93
CA GLU A 279 37.59 43.15 17.03
C GLU A 279 39.03 42.96 17.53
N LEU A 280 39.57 41.73 17.46
CA LEU A 280 40.94 41.42 17.92
C LEU A 280 42.03 42.30 17.28
N PRO A 281 42.07 42.52 15.94
CA PRO A 281 43.04 43.43 15.32
C PRO A 281 42.91 44.87 15.80
N ILE A 282 41.68 45.36 15.97
CA ILE A 282 41.38 46.73 16.40
C ILE A 282 41.90 46.98 17.82
N LEU A 283 41.71 46.03 18.74
CA LEU A 283 42.24 46.13 20.11
C LEU A 283 43.76 46.12 20.15
N LEU A 284 44.39 45.35 19.25
CA LEU A 284 45.84 45.28 19.13
C LEU A 284 46.43 46.61 18.62
N GLU A 285 45.86 47.18 17.55
CA GLU A 285 46.28 48.46 16.97
C GLU A 285 46.13 49.63 17.97
N ASN A 286 45.06 49.62 18.76
CA ASN A 286 44.81 50.65 19.77
C ASN A 286 45.59 50.45 21.08
N GLY A 287 46.49 49.46 21.16
CA GLY A 287 47.33 49.21 22.34
C GLY A 287 46.58 48.69 23.58
N LYS A 288 45.34 48.23 23.43
CA LYS A 288 44.48 47.73 24.52
C LYS A 288 44.80 46.27 24.89
N THR A 289 46.01 46.03 25.37
CA THR A 289 46.56 44.68 25.61
C THR A 289 45.74 43.80 26.56
N GLY A 290 45.16 44.36 27.63
CA GLY A 290 44.33 43.60 28.58
C GLY A 290 42.98 43.13 28.01
N GLU A 291 42.29 44.00 27.24
CA GLU A 291 41.05 43.66 26.54
C GLU A 291 41.31 42.63 25.44
N TYR A 292 42.40 42.82 24.68
CA TYR A 292 42.84 41.89 23.65
C TYR A 292 43.07 40.47 24.20
N GLU A 293 43.86 40.33 25.27
CA GLU A 293 44.16 39.01 25.85
C GLU A 293 42.91 38.32 26.41
N SER A 294 41.99 39.10 26.98
CA SER A 294 40.70 38.58 27.48
C SER A 294 39.83 38.08 26.33
N LEU A 295 39.67 38.88 25.26
CA LEU A 295 38.91 38.50 24.08
C LEU A 295 39.54 37.32 23.33
N ARG A 296 40.87 37.25 23.24
CA ARG A 296 41.59 36.14 22.60
C ARG A 296 41.31 34.81 23.29
N LYS A 297 41.28 34.79 24.62
CA LYS A 297 40.92 33.58 25.40
C LYS A 297 39.48 33.14 25.14
N ILE A 298 38.53 34.09 25.10
CA ILE A 298 37.12 33.81 24.78
C ILE A 298 36.99 33.27 23.36
N HIS A 299 37.65 33.91 22.38
CA HIS A 299 37.67 33.48 20.99
C HIS A 299 38.18 32.06 20.84
N ASN A 300 39.35 31.74 21.42
CA ASN A 300 39.92 30.38 21.37
C ASN A 300 38.98 29.34 22.00
N LYS A 301 38.36 29.65 23.13
CA LYS A 301 37.36 28.77 23.76
C LYS A 301 36.13 28.57 22.85
N ASN A 302 35.68 29.61 22.16
CA ASN A 302 34.58 29.54 21.21
C ASN A 302 34.96 28.72 19.96
N VAL A 303 36.21 28.77 19.50
CA VAL A 303 36.71 27.89 18.42
C VAL A 303 36.67 26.42 18.83
N GLU A 304 37.10 26.08 20.05
CA GLU A 304 36.99 24.72 20.59
C GLU A 304 35.54 24.26 20.73
N ARG A 305 34.65 25.15 21.20
CA ARG A 305 33.21 24.89 21.29
C ARG A 305 32.61 24.63 19.90
N LEU A 306 33.00 25.41 18.89
CA LEU A 306 32.53 25.23 17.52
C LEU A 306 32.90 23.85 16.98
N LYS A 307 34.16 23.41 17.16
CA LYS A 307 34.61 22.08 16.75
C LYS A 307 33.74 20.97 17.35
N LYS A 308 33.53 21.00 18.67
CA LYS A 308 32.69 20.01 19.37
C LYS A 308 31.23 20.04 18.89
N MET A 309 30.68 21.22 18.63
CA MET A 309 29.31 21.35 18.13
C MET A 309 29.17 20.86 16.69
N LEU A 310 30.16 21.10 15.83
CA LEU A 310 30.20 20.56 14.47
C LEU A 310 30.28 19.03 14.48
N ASP A 311 31.10 18.44 15.36
CA ASP A 311 31.18 16.98 15.50
C ASP A 311 29.81 16.39 15.91
N SER A 312 29.14 17.00 16.89
CA SER A 312 27.78 16.58 17.28
C SER A 312 26.76 16.77 16.17
N TYR A 313 26.83 17.89 15.43
CA TYR A 313 25.92 18.17 14.32
C TYR A 313 26.09 17.15 13.21
N ASN A 314 27.33 16.86 12.81
CA ASN A 314 27.63 15.87 11.79
C ASN A 314 27.15 14.46 12.19
N ARG A 315 27.25 14.09 13.48
CA ARG A 315 26.70 12.82 13.98
C ARG A 315 25.18 12.76 13.84
N LEU A 316 24.46 13.81 14.25
CA LEU A 316 22.99 13.84 14.14
C LEU A 316 22.54 13.82 12.67
N ILE A 317 23.24 14.52 11.78
CA ILE A 317 22.96 14.48 10.34
C ILE A 317 23.19 13.07 9.77
N ALA A 318 24.28 12.40 10.16
CA ALA A 318 24.54 11.03 9.72
C ALA A 318 23.45 10.06 10.20
N GLU A 319 23.02 10.17 11.45
CA GLU A 319 21.90 9.38 11.99
C GLU A 319 20.60 9.65 11.23
N TYR A 320 20.28 10.92 10.95
CA TYR A 320 19.10 11.28 10.16
C TYR A 320 19.14 10.65 8.77
N GLN A 321 20.29 10.73 8.09
CA GLN A 321 20.47 10.15 6.75
C GLN A 321 20.29 8.63 6.75
N GLU A 322 20.79 7.95 7.79
CA GLU A 322 20.62 6.50 7.94
C GLU A 322 19.15 6.12 8.13
N LEU A 323 18.44 6.79 9.05
CA LEU A 323 17.03 6.53 9.32
C LEU A 323 16.15 6.86 8.11
N ALA A 324 16.40 8.00 7.45
CA ALA A 324 15.70 8.40 6.25
C ALA A 324 15.93 7.41 5.10
N GLY A 325 17.18 6.96 4.91
CA GLY A 325 17.52 5.95 3.90
C GLY A 325 16.83 4.59 4.16
N LEU A 326 16.69 4.19 5.42
CA LEU A 326 15.94 2.97 5.76
C LEU A 326 14.43 3.13 5.53
N ALA A 327 13.85 4.27 5.92
CA ALA A 327 12.44 4.56 5.66
C ALA A 327 12.15 4.55 4.16
N GLU A 328 13.01 5.20 3.37
CA GLU A 328 12.94 5.22 1.91
C GLU A 328 13.03 3.81 1.33
N PHE A 329 13.96 2.99 1.82
CA PHE A 329 14.09 1.59 1.39
C PHE A 329 12.81 0.79 1.63
N ILE A 330 12.19 0.91 2.81
CA ILE A 330 10.91 0.22 3.12
C ILE A 330 9.79 0.68 2.20
N GLN A 331 9.71 1.99 1.90
CA GLN A 331 8.67 2.57 1.05
C GLN A 331 8.81 2.16 -0.43
N HIS A 332 10.04 2.08 -0.94
CA HIS A 332 10.29 1.69 -2.33
C HIS A 332 10.14 0.19 -2.57
N ASN A 333 10.30 -0.64 -1.53
CA ASN A 333 10.24 -2.11 -1.62
C ASN A 333 8.90 -2.69 -1.12
N ARG A 334 7.79 -1.94 -1.25
CA ARG A 334 6.43 -2.39 -0.88
C ARG A 334 5.98 -3.70 -1.56
N LEU A 335 6.55 -4.01 -2.72
CA LEU A 335 6.30 -5.25 -3.47
C LEU A 335 7.34 -6.34 -3.22
N ASP A 336 8.28 -6.14 -2.29
CA ASP A 336 9.35 -7.08 -1.92
C ASP A 336 9.47 -7.21 -0.39
N ARG A 337 8.37 -7.62 0.26
CA ARG A 337 8.35 -7.87 1.71
C ARG A 337 9.56 -8.70 2.17
N PRO A 338 9.95 -9.83 1.52
CA PRO A 338 11.10 -10.62 1.99
C PRO A 338 12.41 -9.83 2.03
N ALA A 339 12.68 -8.97 1.03
CA ALA A 339 13.88 -8.13 1.04
C ALA A 339 13.85 -7.11 2.19
N VAL A 340 12.68 -6.54 2.48
CA VAL A 340 12.51 -5.59 3.59
C VAL A 340 12.69 -6.26 4.94
N SER A 341 12.09 -7.43 5.13
CA SER A 341 12.25 -8.22 6.36
C SER A 341 13.68 -8.70 6.57
N LEU A 342 14.42 -9.01 5.50
CA LEU A 342 15.84 -9.33 5.60
C LEU A 342 16.65 -8.10 6.04
N LYS A 343 16.39 -6.94 5.43
CA LYS A 343 17.09 -5.69 5.76
C LYS A 343 16.87 -5.29 7.22
N LEU A 344 15.63 -5.37 7.71
CA LEU A 344 15.33 -5.03 9.11
C LEU A 344 16.01 -5.98 10.10
N ARG A 345 16.02 -7.29 9.83
CA ARG A 345 16.73 -8.26 10.68
C ARG A 345 18.24 -8.02 10.74
N SER A 346 18.86 -7.62 9.62
CA SER A 346 20.30 -7.33 9.58
C SER A 346 20.73 -6.10 10.39
N LEU A 347 19.77 -5.32 10.92
CA LEU A 347 20.03 -4.18 11.80
C LEU A 347 19.84 -4.54 13.29
N GLU A 348 19.27 -5.72 13.58
CA GLU A 348 19.06 -6.23 14.95
C GLU A 348 20.21 -7.15 15.40
N GLU A 349 21.01 -7.66 14.45
CA GLU A 349 22.23 -8.47 14.63
C GLU A 349 23.48 -7.58 14.72
#